data_AF-A0A838UWE4-F1
#
_entry.id   AF-A0A838UWE4-F1
#
_cell.length_a   1.000
_cell.length_b   1.000
_cell.length_c   1.000
_cell.angle_alpha   90.00
_cell.angle_beta   90.00
_cell.angle_gamma   90.00
#
_symmetry.space_group_name_H-M   'P 1'
#
loop_
_entity.id
_entity.type
_entity.pdbx_description
1 polymer ?
#
loop_
_entity_poly.entity_id
_entity_poly.type
_entity_poly.pdbx_seq_one_letter_code
_entity_poly.pdbx_strand_id
1 'polypeptide(L)'
;MLRGIHGVFAHHGFLWFVMIISGVALVVLGILLAVGVIMPFTAALTFAGISGVGALLALGVTLSLRHRPLSATARLLGSRATVLQSLAPAGRVLVQGEDWAATLADPFVMQTLTVGQIVRVLSVVDLRLIVAPDALTASNVSVAAPPQPENLEDRND
;
A
#
# COMPACT_ATOMS: atom_id res chain seq x y z
N MET A 1 -6.46 15.85 -12.80
CA MET A 1 -6.53 15.81 -11.32
C MET A 1 -7.99 15.92 -10.89
N LEU A 2 -8.76 14.83 -10.80
CA LEU A 2 -10.17 14.83 -10.34
C LEU A 2 -10.67 13.39 -10.04
N ARG A 3 -9.88 12.59 -9.34
CA ARG A 3 -10.27 11.25 -8.86
C ARG A 3 -9.96 11.18 -7.37
N GLY A 4 -10.92 11.52 -6.52
CA GLY A 4 -10.70 11.48 -5.06
C GLY A 4 -11.83 11.88 -4.14
N ILE A 5 -13.06 12.15 -4.63
CA ILE A 5 -14.16 12.64 -3.77
C ILE A 5 -15.30 11.62 -3.60
N HIS A 6 -15.32 10.54 -4.39
CA HIS A 6 -16.42 9.56 -4.34
C HIS A 6 -16.38 8.58 -3.15
N GLY A 7 -15.25 8.47 -2.42
CA GLY A 7 -15.15 7.58 -1.26
C GLY A 7 -15.77 8.14 0.03
N VAL A 8 -15.78 9.47 0.19
CA VAL A 8 -16.20 10.12 1.44
C VAL A 8 -17.74 10.14 1.59
N PHE A 9 -18.46 10.29 0.47
CA PHE A 9 -19.93 10.28 0.47
C PHE A 9 -20.51 8.90 0.83
N ALA A 10 -19.85 7.81 0.41
CA ALA A 10 -20.30 6.45 0.72
C ALA A 10 -20.18 6.12 2.21
N HIS A 11 -19.11 6.56 2.87
CA HIS A 11 -18.92 6.34 4.31
C HIS A 11 -19.89 7.15 5.17
N HIS A 12 -20.20 8.38 4.79
CA HIS A 12 -21.18 9.18 5.52
C HIS A 12 -22.60 8.61 5.39
N GLY A 13 -23.02 8.23 4.19
CA GLY A 13 -24.33 7.59 3.99
C GLY A 13 -24.48 6.30 4.81
N PHE A 14 -23.42 5.50 4.89
CA PHE A 14 -23.39 4.28 5.70
C PHE A 14 -23.54 4.57 7.21
N LEU A 15 -22.82 5.56 7.76
CA LEU A 15 -22.90 5.91 9.18
C LEU A 15 -24.31 6.40 9.58
N TRP A 16 -24.93 7.25 8.76
CA TRP A 16 -26.30 7.72 9.00
C TRP A 16 -27.30 6.57 8.98
N PHE A 17 -27.15 5.63 8.03
CA PHE A 17 -28.00 4.45 7.93
C PHE A 17 -27.90 3.54 9.16
N VAL A 18 -26.68 3.27 9.64
CA VAL A 18 -26.46 2.49 10.87
C VAL A 18 -27.08 3.19 12.09
N MET A 19 -26.94 4.52 12.19
CA MET A 19 -27.50 5.29 13.30
C MET A 19 -29.04 5.24 13.31
N ILE A 20 -29.69 5.39 12.15
CA ILE A 20 -31.15 5.33 12.02
C ILE A 20 -31.68 3.95 12.39
N ILE A 21 -31.07 2.88 11.84
CA ILE A 21 -31.49 1.51 12.16
C ILE A 21 -31.33 1.21 13.64
N SER A 22 -30.21 1.60 14.24
CA SER A 22 -29.97 1.40 15.68
C SER A 22 -30.99 2.15 16.55
N GLY A 23 -31.30 3.40 16.20
CA GLY A 23 -32.31 4.19 16.90
C GLY A 23 -33.71 3.57 16.83
N VAL A 24 -34.13 3.14 15.65
CA VAL A 24 -35.44 2.47 15.47
C VAL A 24 -35.50 1.17 16.26
N ALA A 25 -34.42 0.37 16.24
CA ALA A 25 -34.37 -0.88 17.00
C ALA A 25 -34.50 -0.66 18.52
N LEU A 26 -33.86 0.38 19.07
CA LEU A 26 -33.97 0.72 20.50
C LEU A 26 -35.38 1.17 20.89
N VAL A 27 -36.04 1.96 20.03
CA VAL A 27 -37.43 2.40 20.27
C VAL A 27 -38.39 1.21 20.28
N VAL A 28 -38.28 0.32 19.29
CA VAL A 28 -39.11 -0.89 19.22
C VAL A 28 -38.88 -1.80 20.44
N LEU A 29 -37.63 -1.98 20.85
CA LEU A 29 -37.28 -2.76 22.04
C LEU A 29 -37.87 -2.17 23.33
N GLY A 30 -37.81 -0.83 23.48
CA GLY A 30 -38.39 -0.13 24.62
C GLY A 30 -39.91 -0.29 24.70
N ILE A 31 -40.61 -0.23 23.56
CA ILE A 31 -42.06 -0.45 23.49
C ILE A 31 -42.42 -1.90 23.87
N LEU A 32 -41.68 -2.88 23.35
CA LEU A 32 -41.94 -4.30 23.66
C LEU A 32 -41.72 -4.65 25.14
N LEU A 33 -40.73 -4.00 25.78
CA LEU A 33 -40.50 -4.09 27.22
C LEU A 33 -41.62 -3.40 28.03
N ALA A 34 -42.04 -2.20 27.63
CA ALA A 34 -43.08 -1.44 28.32
C ALA A 34 -44.46 -2.13 28.28
N VAL A 35 -44.78 -2.82 27.19
CA VAL A 35 -46.04 -3.58 27.02
C VAL A 35 -45.98 -4.94 27.75
N GLY A 36 -44.83 -5.31 28.34
CA GLY A 36 -44.70 -6.57 29.08
C GLY A 36 -44.73 -7.83 28.20
N VAL A 37 -44.57 -7.67 26.88
CA VAL A 37 -44.54 -8.78 25.91
C VAL A 37 -43.26 -9.61 26.08
N ILE A 38 -42.19 -8.97 26.55
CA ILE A 38 -40.89 -9.58 26.78
C ILE A 38 -40.64 -9.56 28.28
N MET A 39 -40.65 -10.74 28.92
CA MET A 39 -40.19 -10.84 30.31
C MET A 39 -38.78 -10.24 30.41
N PRO A 40 -38.42 -9.50 31.47
CA PRO A 40 -37.14 -8.80 31.57
C PRO A 40 -35.93 -9.72 31.35
N PHE A 41 -36.07 -11.01 31.69
CA PHE A 41 -35.08 -12.05 31.45
C PHE A 41 -34.82 -12.35 29.96
N THR A 42 -35.86 -12.36 29.11
CA THR A 42 -35.68 -12.62 27.67
C THR A 42 -35.05 -11.42 26.96
N ALA A 43 -35.38 -10.19 27.37
CA ALA A 43 -34.71 -8.99 26.87
C ALA A 43 -33.20 -9.00 27.19
N ALA A 44 -32.83 -9.33 28.43
CA ALA A 44 -31.44 -9.44 28.84
C ALA A 44 -30.67 -10.50 28.03
N LEU A 45 -31.27 -11.67 27.77
CA LEU A 45 -30.68 -12.73 26.96
C LEU A 45 -30.46 -12.31 25.50
N THR A 46 -31.44 -11.64 24.89
CA THR A 46 -31.30 -11.15 23.51
C THR A 46 -30.21 -10.10 23.38
N PHE A 47 -30.12 -9.17 24.34
CA PHE A 47 -29.08 -8.14 24.35
C PHE A 47 -27.69 -8.75 24.54
N ALA A 48 -27.55 -9.71 25.45
CA ALA A 48 -26.29 -10.44 25.65
C ALA A 48 -25.87 -11.23 24.39
N GLY A 49 -26.83 -11.87 23.72
CA GLY A 49 -26.58 -12.59 22.46
C GLY A 49 -26.10 -11.68 21.33
N ILE A 50 -26.79 -10.56 21.10
CA ILE A 50 -26.45 -9.59 20.04
C ILE A 50 -25.08 -8.97 20.33
N SER A 51 -24.81 -8.58 21.58
CA SER A 51 -23.51 -8.06 22.02
C SER A 51 -22.37 -9.06 21.76
N GLY A 52 -22.59 -10.33 22.10
CA GLY A 52 -21.58 -11.39 21.90
C GLY A 52 -21.23 -11.59 20.43
N VAL A 53 -22.24 -11.65 19.56
CA VAL A 53 -22.05 -11.78 18.10
C VAL A 53 -21.35 -10.55 17.52
N GLY A 54 -21.74 -9.34 17.97
CA GLY A 54 -21.09 -8.10 17.58
C GLY A 54 -19.61 -8.05 17.96
N ALA A 55 -19.26 -8.49 19.16
CA ALA A 55 -17.88 -8.56 19.63
C ALA A 55 -17.04 -9.57 18.82
N LEU A 56 -17.60 -10.75 18.50
CA LEU A 56 -16.95 -11.76 17.67
C LEU A 56 -16.70 -11.26 16.23
N LEU A 57 -17.68 -10.58 15.64
CA LEU A 57 -17.54 -9.96 14.32
C LEU A 57 -16.48 -8.86 14.33
N ALA A 58 -16.50 -7.97 15.34
CA ALA A 58 -15.51 -6.92 15.48
C ALA A 58 -14.09 -7.50 15.66
N LEU A 59 -13.94 -8.54 16.47
CA LEU A 59 -12.67 -9.23 16.66
C LEU A 59 -12.19 -9.90 15.37
N GLY A 60 -13.08 -10.58 14.63
CA GLY A 60 -12.78 -11.20 13.34
C GLY A 60 -12.34 -10.19 12.28
N VAL A 61 -13.02 -9.05 12.19
CA VAL A 61 -12.64 -7.95 11.29
C VAL A 61 -11.27 -7.37 11.69
N THR A 62 -11.03 -7.16 12.99
CA THR A 62 -9.76 -6.61 13.49
C THR A 62 -8.61 -7.57 13.21
N LEU A 63 -8.80 -8.87 13.44
CA LEU A 63 -7.82 -9.91 13.13
C LEU A 63 -7.57 -10.03 11.62
N SER A 64 -8.63 -9.98 10.80
CA SER A 64 -8.52 -10.03 9.34
C SER A 64 -7.75 -8.83 8.77
N LEU A 65 -7.95 -7.63 9.33
CA LEU A 65 -7.18 -6.44 8.98
C LEU A 65 -5.69 -6.57 9.38
N ARG A 66 -5.41 -7.23 10.52
CA ARG A 66 -4.04 -7.45 11.01
C ARG A 66 -3.27 -8.52 10.22
N HIS A 67 -3.99 -9.44 9.56
CA HIS A 67 -3.42 -10.51 8.73
C HIS A 67 -3.47 -10.25 7.22
N ARG A 68 -3.60 -8.98 6.78
CA ARG A 68 -3.33 -8.66 5.37
C ARG A 68 -1.92 -9.14 5.00
N PRO A 69 -1.74 -9.85 3.87
CA PRO A 69 -0.53 -10.59 3.57
C PRO A 69 0.65 -9.65 3.28
N LEU A 70 1.32 -9.21 4.35
CA LEU A 70 2.59 -8.47 4.31
C LEU A 70 3.75 -9.33 3.78
N SER A 71 3.53 -10.65 3.61
CA SER A 71 4.59 -11.62 3.32
C SER A 71 5.18 -11.48 1.92
N ALA A 72 4.40 -11.09 0.92
CA ALA A 72 4.91 -10.88 -0.44
C ALA A 72 5.73 -9.58 -0.51
N THR A 73 5.22 -8.49 0.06
CA THR A 73 5.85 -7.17 0.01
C THR A 73 7.12 -7.09 0.84
N ALA A 74 7.17 -7.77 1.98
CA ALA A 74 8.36 -7.83 2.83
C ALA A 74 9.57 -8.47 2.12
N ARG A 75 9.33 -9.41 1.19
CA ARG A 75 10.39 -10.03 0.36
C ARG A 75 10.95 -9.12 -0.72
N LEU A 76 10.24 -8.03 -1.06
CA LEU A 76 10.69 -7.08 -2.09
C LEU A 76 11.70 -6.07 -1.52
N LEU A 77 11.70 -5.85 -0.20
CA LEU A 77 12.62 -4.91 0.45
C LEU A 77 14.08 -5.37 0.29
N GLY A 78 14.94 -4.46 -0.18
CA GLY A 78 16.35 -4.72 -0.44
C GLY A 78 16.64 -5.49 -1.74
N SER A 79 15.60 -5.96 -2.44
CA SER A 79 15.76 -6.66 -3.72
C SER A 79 16.22 -5.71 -4.84
N ARG A 80 16.84 -6.29 -5.87
CA ARG A 80 17.23 -5.58 -7.09
C ARG A 80 16.09 -5.59 -8.10
N ALA A 81 15.85 -4.44 -8.70
CA ALA A 81 14.88 -4.25 -9.76
C ALA A 81 15.57 -3.74 -11.03
N THR A 82 15.01 -4.04 -12.19
CA THR A 82 15.45 -3.46 -13.47
C THR A 82 14.45 -2.43 -13.94
N VAL A 83 14.90 -1.23 -14.30
CA VAL A 83 14.02 -0.17 -14.81
C VAL A 83 13.45 -0.59 -16.18
N LEU A 84 12.13 -0.70 -16.29
CA LEU A 84 11.43 -0.99 -17.56
C LEU A 84 11.04 0.28 -18.30
N GLN A 85 10.65 1.31 -17.55
CA GLN A 85 10.30 2.62 -18.07
C GLN A 85 11.08 3.68 -17.30
N SER A 86 11.61 4.67 -18.01
CA SER A 86 12.40 5.74 -17.40
C SER A 86 11.71 6.34 -16.17
N LEU A 87 12.48 6.49 -15.09
CA LEU A 87 11.99 6.94 -13.78
C LEU A 87 12.35 8.41 -13.57
N ALA A 88 11.34 9.30 -13.58
CA ALA A 88 11.48 10.72 -13.22
C ALA A 88 10.11 11.40 -12.91
N PRO A 89 9.67 11.51 -11.64
CA PRO A 89 10.15 10.78 -10.46
C PRO A 89 9.54 9.37 -10.37
N ALA A 90 8.53 9.06 -11.18
CA ALA A 90 7.82 7.79 -11.20
C ALA A 90 8.02 7.06 -12.54
N GLY A 91 7.90 5.74 -12.51
CA GLY A 91 8.03 4.88 -13.67
C GLY A 91 7.68 3.43 -13.33
N ARG A 92 8.21 2.47 -14.10
CA ARG A 92 7.97 1.04 -13.90
C ARG A 92 9.28 0.28 -13.82
N VAL A 93 9.31 -0.72 -12.94
CA VAL A 93 10.47 -1.58 -12.69
C VAL A 93 10.04 -3.04 -12.67
N LEU A 94 10.94 -3.93 -13.09
CA LEU A 94 10.77 -5.38 -13.02
C LEU A 94 11.46 -5.90 -11.76
N VAL A 95 10.71 -6.51 -10.85
CA VAL A 95 11.23 -7.17 -9.64
C VAL A 95 10.77 -8.61 -9.64
N GLN A 96 11.71 -9.56 -9.57
CA GLN A 96 11.40 -11.01 -9.55
C GLN A 96 10.47 -11.48 -10.69
N GLY A 97 10.50 -10.82 -11.85
CA GLY A 97 9.65 -11.14 -13.00
C GLY A 97 8.27 -10.45 -12.99
N GLU A 98 7.95 -9.65 -11.97
CA GLU A 98 6.72 -8.87 -11.90
C GLU A 98 6.97 -7.40 -12.25
N ASP A 99 6.02 -6.77 -12.94
CA ASP A 99 6.02 -5.35 -13.25
C ASP A 99 5.39 -4.54 -12.12
N TRP A 100 6.19 -3.67 -11.50
CA TRP A 100 5.81 -2.83 -10.39
C TRP A 100 5.90 -1.34 -10.75
N ALA A 101 4.93 -0.56 -10.27
CA ALA A 101 5.05 0.90 -10.27
C ALA A 101 6.12 1.31 -9.24
N ALA A 102 7.01 2.22 -9.62
CA ALA A 102 8.08 2.69 -8.75
C ALA A 102 8.23 4.21 -8.76
N THR A 103 8.79 4.74 -7.68
CA THR A 103 9.11 6.16 -7.49
C THR A 103 10.51 6.29 -6.90
N LEU A 104 11.26 7.30 -7.34
CA LEU A 104 12.55 7.65 -6.76
C LEU A 104 12.41 8.02 -5.28
N ALA A 105 13.33 7.52 -4.46
CA ALA A 105 13.36 7.79 -3.02
C ALA A 105 13.55 9.27 -2.68
N ASP A 106 14.39 9.96 -3.47
CA ASP A 106 14.60 11.39 -3.35
C ASP A 106 13.98 12.11 -4.56
N PRO A 107 12.81 12.74 -4.41
CA PRO A 107 12.17 13.47 -5.50
C PRO A 107 12.88 14.78 -5.85
N PHE A 108 13.81 15.27 -5.01
CA PHE A 108 14.56 16.50 -5.25
C PHE A 108 15.81 16.26 -6.10
N VAL A 109 16.27 15.02 -6.18
CA VAL A 109 17.34 14.64 -7.10
C VAL A 109 16.73 14.53 -8.50
N MET A 110 17.04 15.51 -9.35
CA MET A 110 16.70 15.53 -10.79
C MET A 110 17.50 14.48 -11.59
N GLN A 111 17.63 13.26 -11.06
CA GLN A 111 18.31 12.16 -11.72
C GLN A 111 17.27 11.29 -12.40
N THR A 112 17.27 11.31 -13.72
CA THR A 112 16.42 10.42 -14.52
C THR A 112 17.12 9.07 -14.63
N LEU A 113 16.47 8.01 -14.14
CA LEU A 113 16.94 6.65 -14.32
C LEU A 113 16.49 6.13 -15.69
N THR A 114 17.42 5.57 -16.46
CA THR A 114 17.18 5.03 -17.80
C THR A 114 16.77 3.57 -17.77
N VAL A 115 16.09 3.12 -18.83
CA VAL A 115 15.66 1.73 -18.99
C VAL A 115 16.86 0.80 -18.97
N GLY A 116 16.74 -0.32 -18.27
CA GLY A 116 17.80 -1.32 -18.08
C GLY A 116 18.72 -1.06 -16.89
N GLN A 117 18.65 0.11 -16.23
CA GLN A 117 19.42 0.34 -15.01
C GLN A 117 18.93 -0.53 -13.86
N ILE A 118 19.87 -0.99 -13.03
CA ILE A 118 19.59 -1.75 -11.81
C ILE A 118 19.40 -0.78 -10.66
N VAL A 119 18.27 -0.93 -9.95
CA VAL A 119 17.93 -0.14 -8.78
C VAL A 119 17.65 -1.06 -7.59
N ARG A 120 17.76 -0.51 -6.38
CA ARG A 120 17.46 -1.22 -5.15
C ARG A 120 16.13 -0.74 -4.58
N VAL A 121 15.28 -1.68 -4.18
CA VAL A 121 14.01 -1.38 -3.51
C VAL A 121 14.29 -1.05 -2.05
N LEU A 122 13.90 0.16 -1.61
CA LEU A 122 14.08 0.63 -0.24
C LEU A 122 12.83 0.42 0.61
N SER A 123 11.66 0.72 0.06
CA SER A 123 10.39 0.58 0.76
C SER A 123 9.23 0.38 -0.22
N VAL A 124 8.04 0.05 0.31
CA VAL A 124 6.82 -0.06 -0.48
C VAL A 124 5.73 0.81 0.16
N VAL A 125 5.15 1.72 -0.62
CA VAL A 125 4.13 2.67 -0.19
C VAL A 125 2.98 2.63 -1.19
N ASP A 126 1.75 2.39 -0.73
CA ASP A 126 0.55 2.36 -1.59
C ASP A 126 0.69 1.50 -2.86
N LEU A 127 1.28 0.29 -2.72
CA LEU A 127 1.57 -0.63 -3.82
C LEU A 127 2.57 -0.08 -4.87
N ARG A 128 3.36 0.92 -4.50
CA ARG A 128 4.47 1.44 -5.30
C ARG A 128 5.79 1.19 -4.58
N LEU A 129 6.81 0.83 -5.35
CA LEU A 129 8.16 0.64 -4.83
C LEU A 129 8.87 1.99 -4.75
N ILE A 130 9.47 2.27 -3.61
CA ILE A 130 10.42 3.38 -3.46
C ILE A 130 11.81 2.82 -3.75
N VAL A 131 12.48 3.35 -4.78
CA VAL A 131 13.75 2.80 -5.29
C VAL A 131 14.87 3.84 -5.29
N ALA A 132 16.10 3.36 -5.16
CA ALA A 132 17.31 4.17 -5.28
C ALA A 132 18.34 3.48 -6.20
N PRO A 133 19.25 4.22 -6.85
CA PRO A 133 20.32 3.63 -7.66
C PRO A 133 21.15 2.62 -6.84
N ASP A 134 21.49 1.45 -7.40
CA ASP A 134 22.40 0.52 -6.71
C ASP A 134 23.82 1.11 -6.77
N ALA A 135 24.40 1.47 -5.63
CA ALA A 135 25.70 2.15 -5.54
C ALA A 135 26.83 1.38 -6.24
N LEU A 136 26.70 0.06 -6.35
CA LEU A 136 27.65 -0.82 -7.05
C LEU A 136 27.69 -0.58 -8.57
N THR A 137 26.58 -0.14 -9.18
CA THR A 137 26.53 0.15 -10.62
C THR A 137 27.15 1.51 -10.94
N ALA A 138 27.01 2.49 -10.04
CA ALA A 138 27.59 3.82 -10.23
C ALA A 138 29.12 3.80 -10.33
N SER A 139 29.77 2.96 -9.50
CA SER A 139 31.24 2.83 -9.53
C SER A 139 31.76 2.17 -10.81
N ASN A 140 31.04 1.19 -11.37
CA ASN A 140 31.50 0.47 -12.56
C ASN A 140 31.33 1.25 -13.88
N VAL A 141 30.36 2.17 -13.96
CA VAL A 141 30.18 3.02 -15.15
C VAL A 141 31.24 4.13 -15.21
N SER A 142 31.78 4.57 -14.06
CA SER A 142 32.82 5.58 -14.00
C SER A 142 34.23 5.07 -14.38
N VAL A 143 34.43 3.75 -14.51
CA VAL A 143 35.72 3.14 -14.89
C VAL A 143 35.87 2.97 -16.40
N ALA A 144 34.79 3.12 -17.17
CA ALA A 144 34.87 3.25 -18.62
C ALA A 144 35.36 4.66 -19.01
N ALA A 145 36.56 5.02 -18.55
CA ALA A 145 37.30 6.11 -19.14
C ALA A 145 37.45 5.82 -20.64
N PRO A 146 37.21 6.81 -21.53
CA PRO A 146 37.40 6.60 -22.95
C PRO A 146 38.82 6.07 -23.21
N PRO A 147 39.00 5.13 -24.16
CA PRO A 147 40.33 4.67 -24.52
C PRO A 147 41.16 5.92 -24.81
N GLN A 148 42.23 6.12 -24.02
CA GLN A 148 43.16 7.19 -24.33
C GLN A 148 43.59 7.00 -25.78
N PRO A 149 43.56 8.06 -26.61
CA PRO A 149 44.06 7.96 -27.97
C PRO A 149 45.49 7.42 -27.87
N GLU A 150 45.65 6.19 -28.34
CA GLU A 150 46.92 5.51 -28.49
C GLU A 150 47.82 6.48 -29.25
N ASN A 151 48.85 6.96 -28.55
CA ASN A 151 49.73 8.00 -29.02
C ASN A 151 50.56 7.42 -30.17
N LEU A 152 50.04 7.54 -31.40
CA LEU A 152 50.61 7.01 -32.64
C LEU A 152 51.84 7.81 -33.13
N GLU A 153 52.34 8.74 -32.33
CA GLU A 153 53.41 9.67 -32.71
C GLU A 153 54.83 9.06 -32.65
N ASP A 154 55.02 7.84 -32.12
CA ASP A 154 56.36 7.28 -31.85
C ASP A 154 56.78 6.13 -32.80
N ARG A 155 56.21 6.08 -34.02
CA ARG A 155 56.50 5.01 -35.00
C ARG A 155 57.06 5.52 -36.33
N ASN A 156 57.98 6.48 -36.28
CA ASN A 156 58.83 6.86 -37.42
C ASN A 156 60.20 7.31 -36.91
N ASP A 157 61.09 6.36 -36.62
CA ASP A 157 62.55 6.52 -36.63
C ASP A 157 63.19 5.17 -37.01
#